data_AF-A0A4Q7TVH6-F1
#
_entry.id   AF-A0A4Q7TVH6-F1
#
_cell.length_a   1.000
_cell.length_b   1.000
_cell.length_c   1.000
_cell.angle_alpha   90.00
_cell.angle_beta   90.00
_cell.angle_gamma   90.00
#
_symmetry.space_group_name_H-M   'P 1'
#
loop_
_entity.id
_entity.type
_entity.pdbx_description
1 polymer ?
#
loop_
_entity_poly.entity_id
_entity_poly.type
_entity_poly.pdbx_seq_one_letter_code
_entity_poly.pdbx_strand_id
1 'polypeptide(L)' 'MQNSVGARGKPGPDRSVTVDARGAEVVTSDGAVPYADDFVAGFWIIEAPSVEAARHVAVAASRACNRRVEVRPLLGLAD' A
#
# COMPACT_ATOMS: atom_id res chain seq x y z
N MET A 1 0.59 5.71 27.27
CA MET A 1 0.07 5.44 25.91
C MET A 1 -1.28 6.13 25.79
N GLN A 2 -1.39 7.14 24.91
CA GLN A 2 -2.67 7.73 24.58
C GLN A 2 -3.16 7.05 23.30
N ASN A 3 -4.32 6.40 23.36
CA ASN A 3 -4.95 5.83 22.18
C ASN A 3 -5.66 6.98 21.47
N SER A 4 -5.13 7.41 20.33
CA SER A 4 -5.78 8.39 19.46
C SER A 4 -6.46 7.70 18.28
N VAL A 5 -7.67 8.13 17.95
CA VAL A 5 -8.38 7.72 16.73
C VAL A 5 -8.28 8.87 15.73
N GLY A 6 -7.59 8.65 14.62
CA GLY A 6 -7.46 9.61 13.53
C GLY A 6 -8.13 9.10 12.25
N ALA A 7 -8.95 9.93 11.62
CA ALA A 7 -9.50 9.64 10.29
C ALA A 7 -8.71 10.43 9.24
N ARG A 8 -8.20 9.74 8.23
CA ARG A 8 -7.56 10.36 7.05
C ARG A 8 -8.06 9.69 5.79
N GLY A 9 -8.35 10.50 4.78
CA GLY A 9 -8.77 10.01 3.47
C GLY A 9 -7.60 9.43 2.68
N LYS A 10 -7.91 8.57 1.72
CA LYS A 10 -6.96 8.14 0.68
C LYS A 10 -7.38 8.79 -0.64
N PRO A 11 -6.44 9.19 -1.52
CA PRO A 11 -6.78 9.66 -2.86
C PRO A 11 -7.47 8.56 -3.68
N GLY A 12 -7.98 8.92 -4.85
CA GLY A 12 -8.60 7.99 -5.78
C GLY A 12 -7.69 6.80 -6.14
N PRO A 13 -8.27 5.71 -6.67
CA PRO A 13 -7.53 4.49 -7.02
C PRO A 13 -6.44 4.75 -8.07
N ASP A 14 -6.58 5.81 -8.88
CA ASP A 14 -5.60 6.30 -9.86
C ASP A 14 -4.25 6.69 -9.25
N ARG A 15 -4.22 7.03 -7.96
CA ARG A 15 -2.98 7.33 -7.21
C ARG A 15 -2.44 6.15 -6.42
N SER A 16 -2.86 4.93 -6.78
CA SER A 16 -2.41 3.69 -6.13
C SER A 16 -1.47 2.93 -7.06
N VAL A 17 -0.54 2.21 -6.45
CA VAL A 17 0.23 1.17 -7.14
C VAL A 17 0.08 -0.13 -6.38
N THR A 18 -0.26 -1.18 -7.10
CA THR A 18 -0.31 -2.53 -6.56
C THR A 18 1.02 -3.24 -6.83
N VAL A 19 1.57 -3.87 -5.79
CA VAL A 19 2.78 -4.68 -5.84
C VAL A 19 2.41 -6.13 -5.56
N ASP A 20 2.85 -7.03 -6.44
CA ASP A 20 2.79 -8.48 -6.27
C ASP A 20 4.19 -9.07 -6.38
N ALA A 21 4.78 -9.41 -5.24
CA ALA A 21 6.11 -10.00 -5.14
C ALA A 21 6.05 -11.44 -4.58
N ARG A 22 4.93 -12.13 -4.77
CA ARG A 22 4.73 -13.52 -4.30
C ARG A 22 5.49 -14.55 -5.15
N GLY A 23 5.82 -14.19 -6.39
CA GLY A 23 6.56 -15.03 -7.33
C GLY A 23 8.06 -14.75 -7.35
N ALA A 24 8.75 -15.33 -8.34
CA ALA A 24 10.17 -15.08 -8.58
C ALA A 24 10.44 -13.61 -8.97
N GLU A 25 9.54 -13.05 -9.78
CA GLU A 25 9.60 -11.66 -10.25
C GLU A 25 8.64 -10.76 -9.47
N VAL A 26 9.01 -9.48 -9.36
CA VAL A 26 8.12 -8.44 -8.81
C VAL A 26 7.25 -7.90 -9.94
N VAL A 27 5.94 -8.00 -9.79
CA VAL A 27 4.97 -7.40 -10.71
C VAL A 27 4.37 -6.16 -10.07
N THR A 28 4.33 -5.05 -10.81
CA THR A 28 3.68 -3.81 -10.39
C THR A 28 2.60 -3.41 -11.39
N SER A 29 1.46 -2.97 -10.90
CA SER A 29 0.38 -2.42 -11.73
C SER A 29 -0.14 -1.12 -11.16
N ASP A 30 -0.43 -0.16 -12.04
CA ASP A 30 -1.14 1.05 -11.65
C ASP A 30 -2.57 0.72 -11.23
N GLY A 31 -3.06 1.43 -10.23
CA GLY A 31 -4.40 1.23 -9.69
C GLY A 31 -4.45 0.41 -8.40
N ALA A 32 -5.59 0.53 -7.74
CA ALA A 32 -5.92 -0.24 -6.54
C ALA A 32 -6.09 -1.73 -6.85
N VAL A 33 -5.96 -2.56 -5.82
CA VAL A 33 -6.22 -4.01 -5.97
C VAL A 33 -7.70 -4.21 -6.36
N PRO A 34 -8.01 -4.98 -7.41
CA PRO A 34 -9.39 -5.26 -7.79
C PRO A 34 -10.10 -6.04 -6.68
N TYR A 35 -11.18 -5.49 -6.14
CA TYR A 35 -11.94 -6.12 -5.05
C TYR A 35 -12.84 -7.29 -5.49
N ALA A 36 -12.89 -7.61 -6.79
CA ALA A 36 -13.79 -8.65 -7.31
C ALA A 36 -13.48 -10.03 -6.72
N ASP A 37 -12.18 -10.35 -6.61
CA ASP A 37 -11.70 -11.64 -6.10
C ASP A 37 -10.77 -11.49 -4.87
N ASP A 38 -10.53 -10.25 -4.44
CA ASP A 38 -9.63 -9.92 -3.34
C ASP A 38 -10.33 -9.10 -2.26
N PHE A 39 -9.85 -9.23 -1.02
CA PHE A 39 -10.28 -8.41 0.11
C PHE A 39 -9.06 -7.81 0.82
N VAL A 40 -9.26 -6.62 1.42
CA VAL A 40 -8.23 -5.98 2.24
C VAL A 40 -8.25 -6.62 3.62
N ALA A 41 -7.24 -7.45 3.90
CA ALA A 41 -7.07 -8.11 5.20
C ALA A 41 -6.57 -7.17 6.31
N GLY A 42 -6.03 -6.00 5.94
CA GLY A 42 -5.48 -5.01 6.87
C GLY A 42 -4.74 -3.90 6.12
N PHE A 43 -4.25 -2.91 6.85
CA PHE A 43 -3.41 -1.85 6.29
C PHE A 43 -2.39 -1.36 7.32
N TRP A 44 -1.31 -0.77 6.82
CA TRP A 44 -0.32 -0.04 7.61
C TRP A 44 -0.31 1.42 7.19
N ILE A 45 0.05 2.30 8.12
CA ILE A 45 0.45 3.67 7.83
C ILE A 45 1.93 3.74 8.14
N ILE A 46 2.73 4.06 7.12
CA ILE A 46 4.17 4.23 7.25
C ILE A 46 4.55 5.65 6.85
N GLU A 47 5.60 6.16 7.49
CA GLU A 47 6.32 7.33 7.01
C GLU A 47 7.45 6.84 6.11
N ALA A 48 7.58 7.42 4.92
CA ALA A 48 8.63 7.08 3.97
C ALA A 48 9.15 8.35 3.31
N PRO A 49 10.46 8.44 3.01
CA PRO A 49 11.06 9.64 2.45
C PRO A 49 10.63 9.92 1.00
N SER A 50 10.06 8.92 0.31
CA SER A 50 9.44 9.08 -1.02
C SER A 50 8.45 7.95 -1.31
N VAL A 51 7.70 8.08 -2.41
CA VAL A 51 6.80 7.02 -2.89
C VAL A 51 7.59 5.76 -3.27
N GLU A 52 8.77 5.90 -3.86
CA GLU A 52 9.65 4.79 -4.24
C GLU A 52 10.14 4.03 -3.00
N ALA A 53 10.50 4.75 -1.93
CA ALA A 53 10.87 4.13 -0.66
C ALA A 53 9.68 3.34 -0.06
N ALA A 54 8.47 3.88 -0.11
CA ALA A 54 7.27 3.15 0.28
C ALA A 54 7.02 1.89 -0.59
N ARG A 55 7.29 1.98 -1.90
CA ARG A 55 7.20 0.83 -2.82
C ARG A 55 8.22 -0.26 -2.49
N HIS A 56 9.45 0.08 -2.10
CA HIS A 56 10.43 -0.92 -1.64
C HIS A 56 9.95 -1.67 -0.40
N VAL A 57 9.37 -0.95 0.57
CA VAL A 57 8.74 -1.59 1.74
C VAL A 57 7.59 -2.51 1.30
N ALA A 58 6.78 -2.09 0.34
CA ALA A 58 5.67 -2.89 -0.18
C ALA A 58 6.12 -4.19 -0.86
N VAL A 59 7.25 -4.19 -1.57
CA VAL A 59 7.85 -5.41 -2.14
C VAL A 59 8.24 -6.39 -1.04
N ALA A 60 8.92 -5.91 0.01
CA ALA A 60 9.30 -6.74 1.14
C ALA A 60 8.08 -7.28 1.89
N ALA A 61 7.07 -6.43 2.11
CA ALA A 61 5.81 -6.82 2.75
C ALA A 61 5.03 -7.84 1.92
N SER A 62 4.96 -7.67 0.59
CA SER A 62 4.28 -8.60 -0.31
C SER A 62 4.90 -9.99 -0.27
N ARG A 63 6.24 -10.08 -0.27
CA ARG A 63 6.99 -11.32 -0.08
C ARG A 63 6.72 -11.95 1.28
N ALA A 64 6.88 -11.17 2.35
CA ALA A 64 6.77 -11.67 3.72
C ALA A 64 5.35 -12.16 4.06
N CYS A 65 4.33 -11.43 3.60
CA CYS A 65 2.94 -11.75 3.89
C CYS A 65 2.30 -12.68 2.86
N ASN A 66 2.99 -12.97 1.74
CA ASN A 66 2.45 -13.71 0.60
C ASN A 66 1.11 -13.12 0.08
N ARG A 67 1.04 -11.80 -0.04
CA ARG A 67 -0.16 -11.05 -0.48
C ARG A 67 0.23 -9.92 -1.43
N ARG A 68 -0.70 -9.48 -2.28
CA ARG A 68 -0.53 -8.20 -3.00
C ARG A 68 -0.62 -7.05 -2.00
N VAL A 69 0.11 -5.98 -2.26
CA VAL A 69 0.13 -4.77 -1.42
C VAL A 69 -0.21 -3.57 -2.29
N GLU A 70 -1.26 -2.84 -1.91
CA GLU A 70 -1.57 -1.53 -2.48
C GLU A 70 -0.80 -0.45 -1.72
N VAL A 71 0.01 0.32 -2.44
CA VAL A 71 0.67 1.53 -1.94
C VAL A 71 -0.13 2.73 -2.40
N ARG A 72 -0.56 3.55 -1.45
CA ARG A 72 -1.32 4.78 -1.73
C ARG A 72 -0.94 5.87 -0.73
N PRO A 73 -0.67 7.11 -1.20
CA PRO A 73 -0.44 8.26 -0.31
C PRO A 73 -1.62 8.48 0.63
N LEU A 74 -1.35 9.04 1.81
CA LEU A 74 -2.38 9.41 2.77
C LEU A 74 -2.65 10.91 2.67
N LEU A 75 -3.92 11.31 2.48
CA LEU A 75 -4.26 12.73 2.36
C LEU A 75 -3.97 13.48 3.67
N GLY A 76 -3.43 14.69 3.55
CA GLY A 76 -3.12 15.57 4.69
C GLY A 76 -1.83 15.22 5.45
N LEU A 77 -0.96 14.37 4.87
CA LEU A 77 0.38 14.05 5.40
C LEU A 77 1.49 14.04 4.34
N ALA A 78 1.13 14.10 3.06
CA ALA A 78 2.05 14.30 1.96
C ALA A 78 1.68 15.64 1.32
N ASP A 79 2.64 16.55 1.26
CA ASP A 79 2.50 17.90 0.69
C ASP A 79 2.30 17.84 -0.83
#